data_AF-A0A7Y3BDA0-F1
#
_entry.id   AF-A0A7Y3BDA0-F1
#
_cell.length_a   1.000
_cell.length_b   1.000
_cell.length_c   1.000
_cell.angle_alpha   90.00
_cell.angle_beta   90.00
_cell.angle_gamma   90.00
#
_symmetry.space_group_name_H-M   'P 1'
#
loop_
_entity.id
_entity.type
_entity.pdbx_description
1 polymer ?
#
loop_
_entity_poly.entity_id
_entity_poly.type
_entity_poly.pdbx_seq_one_letter_code
_entity_poly.pdbx_strand_id
1 'polypeptide(L)'
;SEGLEELTRVVSRTESTVREADESAQTAESNAKSSESVVLATSQAMKAIQSEAEEISQIVKVIDEIAFQTNLLALNAGVEAARAGDTGRGFAVVASEVRSLAQRSSESATNIRGLIERSGQQVDMGSARINETVESLSGVLSAVVEITTKTGKIAEGARDQTIGISELNTRVAQLDTTTQQNAAMFEETSAACTSLEAAASVLQDLTRMFRVSSLSVTRSSAA
;
A
#
# COMPACT_ATOMS: atom_id res chain seq x y z
N SER A 1 21.10 32.08 7.92
CA SER A 1 20.32 31.06 8.66
C SER A 1 19.13 30.53 7.85
N GLU A 2 18.58 31.28 6.89
CA GLU A 2 17.37 30.89 6.12
C GLU A 2 17.41 29.48 5.51
N GLY A 3 18.55 29.03 4.98
CA GLY A 3 18.67 27.68 4.40
C GLY A 3 18.57 26.54 5.42
N LEU A 4 19.07 26.73 6.65
CA LEU A 4 18.96 25.74 7.73
C LEU A 4 17.55 25.73 8.34
N GLU A 5 16.91 26.89 8.43
CA GLU A 5 15.50 26.99 8.84
C GLU A 5 14.56 26.33 7.83
N GLU A 6 14.83 26.51 6.53
CA GLU A 6 14.09 25.82 5.46
C GLU A 6 14.27 24.30 5.55
N LEU A 7 15.50 23.82 5.71
CA LEU A 7 15.80 22.40 5.91
C LEU A 7 15.06 21.82 7.13
N THR A 8 15.05 22.55 8.25
CA THR A 8 14.32 22.15 9.45
C THR A 8 12.82 22.00 9.17
N ARG A 9 12.23 22.97 8.44
CA ARG A 9 10.81 22.89 8.04
C ARG A 9 10.52 21.70 7.13
N VAL A 10 11.39 21.41 6.16
CA VAL A 10 11.23 20.26 5.26
C VAL A 10 11.28 18.94 6.03
N VAL A 11 12.20 18.82 7.00
CA VAL A 11 12.31 17.61 7.83
C VAL A 11 11.09 17.44 8.72
N SER A 12 10.62 18.49 9.41
CA SER A 12 9.39 18.42 10.21
C SER A 12 8.16 18.08 9.37
N ARG A 13 8.06 18.60 8.14
CA ARG A 13 6.97 18.22 7.23
C ARG A 13 7.06 16.75 6.83
N THR A 14 8.27 16.24 6.60
CA THR A 14 8.52 14.84 6.29
C THR A 14 8.07 13.93 7.44
N GLU A 15 8.35 14.28 8.69
CA GLU A 15 7.87 13.54 9.86
C GLU A 15 6.33 13.48 9.93
N SER A 16 5.64 14.59 9.64
CA SER A 16 4.17 14.61 9.57
C SER A 16 3.64 13.69 8.47
N THR A 17 4.19 13.78 7.26
CA THR A 17 3.79 12.94 6.13
C THR A 17 4.04 11.46 6.39
N VAL A 18 5.14 11.11 7.07
CA VAL A 18 5.44 9.75 7.50
C VAL A 18 4.38 9.23 8.47
N ARG A 19 3.96 10.04 9.45
CA ARG A 19 2.91 9.66 10.40
C ARG A 19 1.57 9.44 9.71
N GLU A 20 1.16 10.34 8.81
CA GLU A 20 -0.06 10.21 8.02
C GLU A 20 -0.05 8.95 7.13
N ALA A 21 1.12 8.65 6.53
CA ALA A 21 1.29 7.44 5.73
C ALA A 21 1.18 6.16 6.58
N ASP A 22 1.70 6.16 7.81
CA ASP A 22 1.59 5.03 8.74
C ASP A 22 0.14 4.80 9.18
N GLU A 23 -0.58 5.86 9.55
CA GLU A 23 -2.02 5.78 9.89
C GLU A 23 -2.86 5.27 8.70
N SER A 24 -2.54 5.72 7.49
CA SER A 24 -3.19 5.25 6.26
C SER A 24 -2.91 3.77 6.00
N ALA A 25 -1.66 3.33 6.21
CA ALA A 25 -1.25 1.94 6.08
C ALA A 25 -1.99 1.03 7.08
N GLN A 26 -2.06 1.44 8.36
CA GLN A 26 -2.80 0.71 9.39
C GLN A 26 -4.30 0.59 9.07
N THR A 27 -4.90 1.66 8.55
CA THR A 27 -6.30 1.66 8.11
C THR A 27 -6.50 0.70 6.94
N ALA A 28 -5.61 0.70 5.95
CA ALA A 28 -5.65 -0.22 4.82
C ALA A 28 -5.50 -1.68 5.27
N GLU A 29 -4.60 -1.97 6.21
CA GLU A 29 -4.42 -3.30 6.79
C GLU A 29 -5.69 -3.80 7.50
N SER A 30 -6.31 -2.94 8.32
CA SER A 30 -7.56 -3.25 9.02
C SER A 30 -8.70 -3.56 8.03
N ASN A 31 -8.84 -2.73 6.99
CA ASN A 31 -9.84 -2.93 5.94
C ASN A 31 -9.60 -4.24 5.16
N ALA A 32 -8.34 -4.56 4.87
CA ALA A 32 -7.98 -5.81 4.19
C ALA A 32 -8.32 -7.04 5.05
N LYS A 33 -8.00 -7.02 6.35
CA LYS A 33 -8.36 -8.07 7.32
C LYS A 33 -9.88 -8.25 7.46
N SER A 34 -10.63 -7.15 7.51
CA SER A 34 -12.09 -7.19 7.51
C SER A 34 -12.63 -7.82 6.22
N SER A 35 -12.05 -7.43 5.07
CA SER A 35 -12.42 -7.97 3.76
C SER A 35 -12.14 -9.48 3.67
N GLU A 36 -11.04 -9.96 4.25
CA GLU A 36 -10.71 -11.39 4.31
C GLU A 36 -11.82 -12.19 5.00
N SER A 37 -12.34 -11.71 6.13
CA SER A 37 -13.45 -12.35 6.85
C SER A 37 -14.71 -12.44 5.99
N VAL A 38 -15.07 -11.35 5.30
CA VAL A 38 -16.24 -11.32 4.40
C VAL A 38 -16.08 -12.29 3.24
N VAL A 39 -14.89 -12.34 2.64
CA VAL A 39 -14.57 -13.23 1.53
C VAL A 39 -14.61 -14.70 1.97
N LEU A 40 -14.10 -15.03 3.16
CA LEU A 40 -14.19 -16.38 3.73
C LEU A 40 -15.65 -16.79 4.00
N ALA A 41 -16.46 -15.90 4.59
CA ALA A 41 -17.88 -16.16 4.79
C ALA A 41 -18.62 -16.37 3.47
N THR A 42 -18.29 -15.59 2.44
CA THR A 42 -18.86 -15.72 1.09
C THR A 42 -18.45 -17.05 0.45
N SER A 43 -17.19 -17.47 0.61
CA SER A 43 -16.72 -18.78 0.13
C SER A 43 -17.47 -19.94 0.79
N GLN A 44 -17.72 -19.87 2.10
CA GLN A 44 -18.50 -20.88 2.82
C GLN A 44 -19.95 -20.92 2.33
N ALA A 45 -20.58 -19.76 2.11
CA ALA A 45 -21.93 -19.68 1.57
C ALA A 45 -22.03 -20.31 0.17
N MET A 46 -21.05 -20.06 -0.71
CA MET A 46 -21.01 -20.69 -2.04
C MET A 46 -20.88 -22.20 -1.97
N LYS A 47 -20.04 -22.73 -1.06
CA LYS A 47 -19.95 -24.18 -0.81
C LYS A 47 -21.25 -24.79 -0.30
N ALA A 48 -21.96 -24.08 0.59
CA ALA A 48 -23.26 -24.53 1.07
C ALA A 48 -24.29 -24.59 -0.07
N ILE A 49 -24.35 -23.54 -0.92
CA ILE A 49 -25.23 -23.52 -2.10
C ILE A 49 -24.90 -24.69 -3.06
N GLN A 50 -23.61 -25.00 -3.27
CA GLN A 50 -23.20 -26.13 -4.09
C GLN A 50 -23.72 -27.46 -3.52
N SER A 51 -23.57 -27.67 -2.21
CA SER A 51 -24.07 -28.87 -1.52
C SER A 51 -25.60 -28.97 -1.61
N GLU A 52 -26.33 -27.87 -1.41
CA GLU A 52 -27.79 -27.83 -1.55
C GLU A 52 -28.22 -28.15 -2.99
N ALA A 53 -27.49 -27.65 -3.99
CA ALA A 53 -27.77 -27.95 -5.39
C ALA A 53 -27.60 -29.46 -5.70
N GLU A 54 -26.60 -30.12 -5.11
CA GLU A 54 -26.41 -31.58 -5.24
C GLU A 54 -27.58 -32.37 -4.62
N GLU A 55 -28.05 -31.96 -3.44
CA GLU A 55 -29.21 -32.57 -2.79
C GLU A 55 -30.49 -32.40 -3.63
N ILE A 56 -30.73 -31.20 -4.16
CA ILE A 56 -31.87 -30.96 -5.06
C ILE A 56 -31.76 -31.82 -6.32
N SER A 57 -30.57 -31.97 -6.90
CA SER A 57 -30.35 -32.83 -8.06
C SER A 57 -30.75 -34.28 -7.80
N GLN A 58 -30.42 -34.80 -6.61
CA GLN A 58 -30.81 -36.14 -6.18
C GLN A 58 -32.34 -36.27 -6.00
N ILE A 59 -33.01 -35.27 -5.45
CA ILE A 59 -34.48 -35.24 -5.34
C ILE A 59 -35.13 -35.25 -6.73
N VAL A 60 -34.62 -34.45 -7.66
CA VAL A 60 -35.12 -34.37 -9.04
C VAL A 60 -34.94 -35.70 -9.77
N LYS A 61 -33.86 -36.43 -9.49
CA LYS A 61 -33.65 -37.79 -10.00
C LYS A 61 -34.72 -38.76 -9.51
N VAL A 62 -35.08 -38.71 -8.22
CA VAL A 62 -36.17 -39.53 -7.66
C VAL A 62 -37.52 -39.18 -8.29
N ILE A 63 -37.80 -37.90 -8.53
CA ILE A 63 -39.03 -37.45 -9.21
C ILE A 63 -39.12 -38.03 -10.63
N ASP A 64 -38.01 -37.99 -11.38
CA ASP A 64 -37.93 -38.56 -12.74
C ASP A 64 -38.17 -40.08 -12.73
N GLU A 65 -37.61 -40.78 -11.74
CA GLU A 65 -37.85 -42.22 -11.54
C GLU A 65 -39.33 -42.53 -11.21
N ILE A 66 -39.97 -41.74 -10.33
CA ILE A 66 -41.40 -41.87 -10.02
C ILE A 66 -42.24 -41.61 -11.28
N ALA A 67 -41.91 -40.60 -12.07
CA ALA A 67 -42.58 -40.30 -13.33
C ALA A 67 -42.45 -41.48 -14.31
N PHE A 68 -41.26 -42.08 -14.42
CA PHE A 68 -41.04 -43.26 -15.25
C PHE A 68 -41.86 -44.47 -14.80
N GLN A 69 -41.87 -44.77 -13.49
CA GLN A 69 -42.69 -45.84 -12.92
C GLN A 69 -44.19 -45.61 -13.14
N THR A 70 -44.65 -44.38 -12.98
CA THR A 70 -46.05 -43.98 -13.23
C THR A 70 -46.43 -44.18 -14.69
N ASN A 71 -45.53 -43.83 -15.62
CA ASN A 71 -45.73 -44.05 -17.05
C ASN A 71 -45.83 -45.54 -17.39
N LEU A 72 -45.03 -46.41 -16.77
CA LEU A 72 -45.12 -47.86 -16.95
C LEU A 72 -46.42 -48.45 -16.37
N LEU A 73 -46.84 -47.99 -15.19
CA LEU A 73 -48.12 -48.40 -14.58
C LEU A 73 -49.31 -47.99 -15.46
N ALA A 74 -49.30 -46.76 -15.98
CA ALA A 74 -50.32 -46.27 -16.88
C ALA A 74 -50.38 -47.04 -18.20
N LEU A 75 -49.22 -47.43 -18.74
CA LEU A 75 -49.14 -48.30 -19.92
C LEU A 75 -49.79 -49.66 -19.66
N ASN A 76 -49.43 -50.31 -18.54
CA ASN A 76 -50.02 -51.60 -18.15
C ASN A 76 -51.54 -51.50 -17.95
N ALA A 77 -52.01 -50.44 -17.30
CA ALA A 77 -53.44 -50.18 -17.13
C ALA A 77 -54.16 -49.97 -18.48
N GLY A 78 -53.53 -49.28 -19.43
CA GLY A 78 -54.05 -49.10 -20.78
C GLY A 78 -54.17 -50.40 -21.55
N VAL A 79 -53.18 -51.31 -21.41
CA VAL A 79 -53.22 -52.66 -22.01
C VAL A 79 -54.35 -53.50 -21.42
N GLU A 80 -54.51 -53.50 -20.10
CA GLU A 80 -55.57 -54.27 -19.45
C GLU A 80 -56.97 -53.69 -19.75
N ALA A 81 -57.09 -52.37 -19.86
CA ALA A 81 -58.32 -51.71 -20.29
C ALA A 81 -58.71 -52.08 -21.72
N ALA A 82 -57.74 -52.17 -22.65
CA ALA A 82 -57.98 -52.64 -24.01
C ALA A 82 -58.42 -54.12 -24.03
N ARG A 83 -57.86 -54.94 -23.13
CA ARG A 83 -58.23 -56.36 -22.97
C ARG A 83 -59.65 -56.55 -22.44
N ALA A 84 -60.14 -55.65 -21.60
CA ALA A 84 -61.50 -55.67 -21.06
C ALA A 84 -62.58 -55.19 -22.06
N GLY A 85 -62.21 -54.76 -23.26
CA GLY A 85 -63.16 -54.37 -24.32
C GLY A 85 -64.02 -53.15 -23.92
N ASP A 86 -65.33 -53.22 -24.19
CA ASP A 86 -66.24 -52.09 -23.96
C ASP A 86 -66.36 -51.69 -22.48
N THR A 87 -66.17 -52.62 -21.54
CA THR A 87 -66.21 -52.35 -20.10
C THR A 87 -64.98 -51.57 -19.62
N GLY A 88 -63.88 -51.59 -20.37
CA GLY A 88 -62.61 -50.93 -20.06
C GLY A 88 -62.45 -49.52 -20.63
N ARG A 89 -63.38 -49.03 -21.45
CA ARG A 89 -63.26 -47.73 -22.15
C ARG A 89 -62.97 -46.54 -21.24
N GLY A 90 -63.63 -46.46 -20.08
CA GLY A 90 -63.38 -45.39 -19.10
C GLY A 90 -61.98 -45.47 -18.48
N PHE A 91 -61.52 -46.68 -18.17
CA PHE A 91 -60.17 -46.92 -17.65
C PHE A 91 -59.08 -46.60 -18.68
N ALA A 92 -59.32 -46.85 -19.97
CA ALA A 92 -58.37 -46.53 -21.04
C ALA A 92 -58.11 -45.02 -21.15
N VAL A 93 -59.15 -44.18 -20.98
CA VAL A 93 -59.00 -42.72 -20.98
C VAL A 93 -58.17 -42.25 -19.78
N VAL A 94 -58.47 -42.76 -18.58
CA VAL A 94 -57.71 -42.43 -17.36
C VAL A 94 -56.24 -42.86 -17.50
N ALA A 95 -55.98 -44.06 -18.04
CA ALA A 95 -54.63 -44.53 -18.28
C ALA A 95 -53.84 -43.63 -19.26
N SER A 96 -54.49 -43.14 -20.32
CA SER A 96 -53.86 -42.20 -21.25
C SER A 96 -53.54 -40.85 -20.58
N GLU A 97 -54.43 -40.33 -19.74
CA GLU A 97 -54.22 -39.05 -19.05
C GLU A 97 -53.09 -39.15 -18.01
N VAL A 98 -53.07 -40.23 -17.22
CA VAL A 98 -51.98 -40.51 -16.26
C VAL A 98 -50.64 -40.65 -16.99
N ARG A 99 -50.63 -41.31 -18.15
CA ARG A 99 -49.42 -41.44 -18.98
C ARG A 99 -48.91 -40.08 -19.47
N SER A 100 -49.80 -39.23 -19.98
CA SER A 100 -49.48 -37.87 -20.40
C SER A 100 -48.90 -37.03 -19.24
N LEU A 101 -49.51 -37.11 -18.05
CA LEU A 101 -49.04 -36.43 -16.86
C LEU A 101 -47.65 -36.90 -16.41
N ALA A 102 -47.40 -38.21 -16.50
CA ALA A 102 -46.09 -38.79 -16.19
C ALA A 102 -45.00 -38.31 -17.15
N GLN A 103 -45.29 -38.26 -18.46
CA GLN A 103 -44.36 -37.71 -19.46
C GLN A 103 -44.04 -36.24 -19.20
N ARG A 104 -45.06 -35.41 -18.93
CA ARG A 104 -44.87 -33.99 -18.56
C ARG A 104 -44.05 -33.80 -17.29
N SER A 105 -44.20 -34.70 -16.32
CA SER A 105 -43.42 -34.67 -15.08
C SER A 105 -41.94 -34.99 -15.33
N SER A 106 -41.63 -35.99 -16.16
CA SER A 106 -40.25 -36.34 -16.53
C SER A 106 -39.57 -35.22 -17.35
N GLU A 107 -40.29 -34.59 -18.27
CA GLU A 107 -39.80 -33.42 -19.01
C GLU A 107 -39.48 -32.26 -18.07
N SER A 108 -40.37 -31.97 -17.10
CA SER A 108 -40.16 -30.92 -16.10
C SER A 108 -38.97 -31.23 -15.20
N ALA A 109 -38.81 -32.48 -14.76
CA ALA A 109 -37.65 -32.93 -13.98
C ALA A 109 -36.34 -32.74 -14.75
N THR A 110 -36.32 -33.06 -16.05
CA THR A 110 -35.17 -32.85 -16.94
C THR A 110 -34.81 -31.36 -17.06
N ASN A 111 -35.81 -30.49 -17.24
CA ASN A 111 -35.60 -29.05 -17.30
C ASN A 111 -35.05 -28.49 -15.99
N ILE A 112 -35.58 -28.93 -14.84
CA ILE A 112 -35.09 -28.52 -13.52
C ILE A 112 -33.64 -28.98 -13.32
N ARG A 113 -33.30 -30.21 -13.71
CA ARG A 113 -31.92 -30.73 -13.65
C ARG A 113 -30.94 -29.84 -14.42
N GLY A 114 -31.31 -29.43 -15.64
CA GLY A 114 -30.49 -28.50 -16.44
C GLY A 114 -30.33 -27.12 -15.81
N LEU A 115 -31.34 -26.60 -15.10
CA LEU A 115 -31.22 -25.34 -14.34
C LEU A 115 -30.28 -25.48 -13.14
N ILE A 116 -30.32 -26.61 -12.42
CA ILE A 116 -29.44 -26.90 -11.29
C ILE A 116 -27.98 -27.02 -11.77
N GLU A 117 -27.72 -27.75 -12.85
CA GLU A 117 -26.37 -27.87 -13.42
C GLU A 117 -25.79 -26.52 -13.82
N ARG A 118 -26.59 -25.68 -14.48
CA ARG A 118 -26.19 -24.30 -14.81
C ARG A 118 -25.92 -23.46 -13.57
N SER A 119 -26.74 -23.60 -12.53
CA SER A 119 -26.54 -22.90 -11.26
C SER A 119 -25.24 -23.33 -10.59
N GLY A 120 -24.92 -24.62 -10.57
CA GLY A 120 -23.66 -25.15 -10.06
C GLY A 120 -22.45 -24.57 -10.80
N GLN A 121 -22.50 -24.51 -12.13
CA GLN A 121 -21.42 -23.86 -12.92
C GLN A 121 -21.22 -22.39 -12.54
N GLN A 122 -22.30 -21.65 -12.26
CA GLN A 122 -22.19 -20.24 -11.82
C GLN A 122 -21.57 -20.13 -10.43
N VAL A 123 -21.92 -21.04 -9.52
CA VAL A 123 -21.33 -21.11 -8.17
C VAL A 123 -19.84 -21.42 -8.24
N ASP A 124 -19.43 -22.39 -9.07
CA ASP A 124 -18.02 -22.73 -9.28
C ASP A 124 -17.21 -21.54 -9.82
N MET A 125 -17.75 -20.85 -10.83
CA MET A 125 -17.16 -19.61 -11.35
C MET A 125 -17.06 -18.52 -10.28
N GLY A 126 -18.11 -18.35 -9.48
CA GLY A 126 -18.12 -17.42 -8.34
C GLY A 126 -17.04 -17.76 -7.32
N SER A 127 -16.89 -19.04 -6.96
CA SER A 127 -15.86 -19.50 -6.04
C SER A 127 -14.45 -19.26 -6.57
N ALA A 128 -14.22 -19.43 -7.88
CA ALA A 128 -12.93 -19.12 -8.50
C ALA A 128 -12.58 -17.62 -8.39
N ARG A 129 -13.55 -16.73 -8.63
CA ARG A 129 -13.36 -15.27 -8.47
C ARG A 129 -13.11 -14.85 -7.02
N ILE A 130 -13.75 -15.51 -6.08
CA ILE A 130 -13.51 -15.31 -4.64
C ILE A 130 -12.05 -15.68 -4.32
N ASN A 131 -11.55 -16.79 -4.84
CA ASN A 131 -10.15 -17.20 -4.64
C ASN A 131 -9.15 -16.18 -5.25
N GLU A 132 -9.41 -15.68 -6.47
CA GLU A 132 -8.62 -14.59 -7.08
C GLU A 132 -8.61 -13.34 -6.19
N THR A 133 -9.75 -13.03 -5.56
CA THR A 133 -9.89 -11.89 -4.65
C THR A 133 -9.04 -12.08 -3.39
N VAL A 134 -9.00 -13.30 -2.81
CA VAL A 134 -8.14 -13.62 -1.67
C VAL A 134 -6.66 -13.41 -2.01
N GLU A 135 -6.22 -13.89 -3.18
CA GLU A 135 -4.84 -13.74 -3.63
C GLU A 135 -4.48 -12.26 -3.82
N SER A 136 -5.38 -11.49 -4.45
CA SER A 136 -5.18 -10.04 -4.61
C SER A 136 -5.12 -9.30 -3.27
N LEU A 137 -5.95 -9.66 -2.29
CA LEU A 137 -5.91 -9.07 -0.95
C LEU A 137 -4.60 -9.39 -0.22
N SER A 138 -4.07 -10.61 -0.39
CA SER A 138 -2.74 -10.99 0.13
C SER A 138 -1.64 -10.10 -0.46
N GLY A 139 -1.68 -9.84 -1.77
CA GLY A 139 -0.77 -8.91 -2.43
C GLY A 139 -0.86 -7.48 -1.89
N VAL A 140 -2.08 -6.99 -1.64
CA VAL A 140 -2.31 -5.67 -1.03
C VAL A 140 -1.71 -5.61 0.38
N LEU A 141 -1.93 -6.62 1.23
CA LEU A 141 -1.35 -6.70 2.57
C LEU A 141 0.19 -6.68 2.52
N SER A 142 0.79 -7.43 1.58
CA SER A 142 2.25 -7.40 1.40
C SER A 142 2.75 -6.00 1.00
N ALA A 143 2.04 -5.31 0.12
CA ALA A 143 2.38 -3.95 -0.29
C ALA A 143 2.26 -2.95 0.89
N VAL A 144 1.25 -3.11 1.74
CA VAL A 144 1.09 -2.31 2.96
C VAL A 144 2.28 -2.52 3.91
N VAL A 145 2.71 -3.76 4.14
CA VAL A 145 3.89 -4.06 4.97
C VAL A 145 5.17 -3.42 4.40
N GLU A 146 5.35 -3.45 3.08
CA GLU A 146 6.46 -2.76 2.44
C GLU A 146 6.41 -1.24 2.65
N ILE A 147 5.23 -0.64 2.53
CA ILE A 147 5.02 0.79 2.75
C ILE A 147 5.39 1.14 4.19
N THR A 148 4.84 0.44 5.19
CA THR A 148 5.17 0.66 6.61
C THR A 148 6.68 0.53 6.86
N THR A 149 7.34 -0.45 6.26
CA THR A 149 8.79 -0.62 6.37
C THR A 149 9.57 0.55 5.77
N LYS A 150 9.19 1.02 4.58
CA LYS A 150 9.84 2.15 3.90
C LYS A 150 9.61 3.45 4.66
N THR A 151 8.38 3.68 5.12
CA THR A 151 8.00 4.84 5.94
C THR A 151 8.78 4.86 7.25
N GLY A 152 8.98 3.71 7.90
CA GLY A 152 9.84 3.58 9.08
C GLY A 152 11.29 4.02 8.83
N LYS A 153 11.87 3.62 7.69
CA LYS A 153 13.22 4.06 7.28
C LYS A 153 13.30 5.56 6.99
N ILE A 154 12.25 6.15 6.41
CA ILE A 154 12.17 7.59 6.19
C ILE A 154 12.09 8.32 7.54
N ALA A 155 11.32 7.80 8.49
CA ALA A 155 11.22 8.35 9.84
C ALA A 155 12.58 8.37 10.55
N GLU A 156 13.34 7.27 10.44
CA GLU A 156 14.70 7.16 10.97
C GLU A 156 15.63 8.19 10.31
N GLY A 157 15.64 8.26 8.98
CA GLY A 157 16.44 9.24 8.25
C GLY A 157 16.08 10.71 8.57
N ALA A 158 14.80 11.00 8.80
CA ALA A 158 14.35 12.34 9.21
C ALA A 158 14.85 12.72 10.62
N ARG A 159 14.90 11.76 11.55
CA ARG A 159 15.50 11.96 12.88
C ARG A 159 16.99 12.23 12.79
N ASP A 160 17.72 11.44 11.99
CA ASP A 160 19.15 11.63 11.78
C ASP A 160 19.45 13.00 11.14
N GLN A 161 18.64 13.41 10.16
CA GLN A 161 18.73 14.75 9.56
C GLN A 161 18.48 15.85 10.59
N THR A 162 17.50 15.70 11.48
CA THR A 162 17.24 16.67 12.55
C THR A 162 18.45 16.84 13.46
N ILE A 163 19.09 15.74 13.86
CA ILE A 163 20.33 15.76 14.66
C ILE A 163 21.45 16.46 13.90
N GLY A 164 21.67 16.10 12.63
CA GLY A 164 22.70 16.72 11.79
C GLY A 164 22.50 18.21 11.54
N ILE A 165 21.25 18.65 11.36
CA ILE A 165 20.89 20.07 11.23
C ILE A 165 21.19 20.82 12.52
N SER A 166 20.88 20.24 13.69
CA SER A 166 21.20 20.85 14.98
C SER A 166 22.70 21.07 15.15
N GLU A 167 23.51 20.06 14.80
CA GLU A 167 24.97 20.16 14.86
C GLU A 167 25.51 21.21 13.87
N LEU A 168 24.99 21.25 12.64
CA LEU A 168 25.35 22.28 11.66
C LEU A 168 25.04 23.69 12.18
N ASN A 169 23.90 23.86 12.85
CA ASN A 169 23.50 25.16 13.40
C ASN A 169 24.50 25.62 14.47
N THR A 170 24.96 24.72 15.34
CA THR A 170 26.03 25.01 16.32
C THR A 170 27.35 25.39 15.63
N ARG A 171 27.77 24.65 14.60
CA ARG A 171 29.00 24.95 13.86
C ARG A 171 28.94 26.28 13.12
N VAL A 172 27.78 26.63 12.54
CA VAL A 172 27.57 27.93 11.87
C VAL A 172 27.65 29.08 12.88
N ALA A 173 27.05 28.95 14.06
CA ALA A 173 27.17 29.97 15.11
C ALA A 173 28.63 30.17 15.56
N GLN A 174 29.41 29.08 15.60
CA GLN A 174 30.83 29.13 15.95
C GLN A 174 31.69 29.76 14.85
N LEU A 175 31.38 29.49 13.57
CA LEU A 175 31.99 30.18 12.43
C LEU A 175 31.67 31.67 12.42
N ASP A 176 30.43 32.05 12.73
CA ASP A 176 30.04 33.46 12.82
C ASP A 176 30.84 34.18 13.92
N THR A 177 30.95 33.56 15.10
CA THR A 177 31.77 34.07 16.21
C THR A 177 33.25 34.24 15.80
N THR A 178 33.83 33.24 15.14
CA THR A 178 35.23 33.29 14.69
C THR A 178 35.42 34.35 13.61
N THR A 179 34.45 34.53 12.73
CA THR A 179 34.48 35.55 11.67
C THR A 179 34.43 36.95 12.26
N GLN A 180 33.58 37.18 13.27
CA GLN A 180 33.53 38.44 14.00
C GLN A 180 34.83 38.71 14.76
N GLN A 181 35.42 37.70 15.40
CA GLN A 181 36.73 37.82 16.04
C GLN A 181 37.83 38.17 15.03
N ASN A 182 37.85 37.53 13.87
CA ASN A 182 38.82 37.84 12.81
C ASN A 182 38.66 39.28 12.30
N ALA A 183 37.43 39.77 12.16
CA ALA A 183 37.17 41.16 11.79
C ALA A 183 37.69 42.14 12.86
N ALA A 184 37.38 41.90 14.13
CA ALA A 184 37.87 42.73 15.23
C ALA A 184 39.41 42.73 15.34
N MET A 185 40.03 41.56 15.19
CA MET A 185 41.47 41.41 15.22
C MET A 185 42.13 42.09 14.01
N PHE A 186 41.48 42.10 12.85
CA PHE A 186 41.94 42.84 11.67
C PHE A 186 41.87 44.37 11.90
N GLU A 187 40.79 44.86 12.52
CA GLU A 187 40.68 46.28 12.91
C GLU A 187 41.78 46.69 13.90
N GLU A 188 42.03 45.87 14.93
CA GLU A 188 43.11 46.10 15.91
C GLU A 188 44.48 46.09 15.24
N THR A 189 44.74 45.14 14.35
CA THR A 189 45.99 45.04 13.59
C THR A 189 46.17 46.25 12.67
N SER A 190 45.12 46.70 12.00
CA SER A 190 45.16 47.90 11.15
C SER A 190 45.47 49.16 11.97
N ALA A 191 44.91 49.29 13.17
CA ALA A 191 45.22 50.38 14.09
C ALA A 191 46.68 50.34 14.59
N ALA A 192 47.20 49.14 14.88
CA ALA A 192 48.59 48.94 15.25
C ALA A 192 49.55 49.30 14.10
N CYS A 193 49.24 48.90 12.86
CA CYS A 193 50.00 49.29 11.66
C CYS A 193 50.01 50.81 11.48
N THR A 194 48.87 51.48 11.64
CA THR A 194 48.78 52.95 11.55
C THR A 194 49.64 53.63 12.62
N SER A 195 49.67 53.07 13.83
CA SER A 195 50.50 53.56 14.93
C SER A 195 51.99 53.35 14.67
N LEU A 196 52.37 52.20 14.10
CA LEU A 196 53.74 51.89 13.69
C LEU A 196 54.22 52.81 12.56
N GLU A 197 53.38 53.08 11.55
CA GLU A 197 53.68 54.05 10.49
C GLU A 197 53.94 55.45 11.05
N ALA A 198 53.09 55.90 11.99
CA ALA A 198 53.28 57.18 12.66
C ALA A 198 54.61 57.23 13.44
N ALA A 199 54.93 56.17 14.20
CA ALA A 199 56.19 56.08 14.96
C ALA A 199 57.42 56.05 14.04
N ALA A 200 57.36 55.31 12.93
CA ALA A 200 58.41 55.25 11.93
C ALA A 200 58.66 56.61 11.27
N SER A 201 57.59 57.35 10.96
CA SER A 201 57.67 58.73 10.45
C SER A 201 58.39 59.67 11.44
N VAL A 202 58.01 59.62 12.73
CA VAL A 202 58.68 60.39 13.79
C VAL A 202 60.17 60.05 13.91
N LEU A 203 60.52 58.77 13.87
CA LEU A 203 61.92 58.31 13.90
C LEU A 203 62.71 58.80 12.67
N GLN A 204 62.10 58.78 11.49
CA GLN A 204 62.71 59.30 10.27
C GLN A 204 62.99 60.80 10.38
N ASP A 205 62.08 61.57 10.97
CA ASP A 205 62.29 63.01 11.18
C ASP A 205 63.38 63.29 12.23
N LEU A 206 63.42 62.53 13.33
CA LEU A 206 64.48 62.66 14.34
C LEU A 206 65.87 62.36 13.79
N THR A 207 66.00 61.33 12.94
CA THR A 207 67.30 60.99 12.31
C THR A 207 67.75 62.04 11.30
N ARG A 208 66.84 62.74 10.62
CA ARG A 208 67.18 63.92 9.77
C ARG A 208 67.76 65.09 10.57
N MET A 209 67.38 65.24 11.84
CA MET A 209 67.92 66.28 12.71
C MET A 209 69.34 65.98 13.20
N PHE A 210 69.76 64.71 13.21
CA PHE A 210 71.12 64.33 13.56
C PHE A 210 72.10 64.75 12.44
N ARG A 211 72.82 65.84 12.67
CA ARG A 211 74.00 66.22 11.87
C ARG A 211 75.16 65.29 12.20
N VAL A 212 75.46 64.36 11.32
CA VAL A 212 76.69 63.55 11.40
C VAL A 212 77.82 64.38 10.79
N SER A 213 78.64 64.99 11.64
CA SER A 213 79.89 65.62 11.20
C SER A 213 80.75 64.54 10.54
N SER A 214 80.97 64.64 9.23
CA SER A 214 82.00 63.86 8.56
C SER A 214 83.34 64.23 9.21
N LEU A 215 83.82 63.40 10.12
CA LEU A 215 85.21 63.44 10.59
C LEU A 215 86.08 63.09 9.38
N SER A 216 86.44 64.13 8.62
CA SER A 216 87.57 64.08 7.71
C SER A 216 88.79 63.81 8.58
N VAL A 217 89.20 62.55 8.64
CA VAL A 217 90.50 62.15 9.17
C VAL A 217 91.54 62.72 8.22
N THR A 218 91.93 63.97 8.48
CA THR A 218 93.11 64.58 7.89
C THR A 218 94.31 63.83 8.43
N ARG A 219 94.82 62.84 7.68
CA ARG A 219 96.17 62.31 7.91
C ARG A 219 97.16 63.44 7.61
N SER A 220 97.53 64.17 8.65
CA SER A 220 98.77 64.96 8.66
C SER A 220 99.93 63.99 8.84
N SER A 221 100.80 63.91 7.84
CA SER A 221 102.14 63.36 7.97
C SER A 221 103.10 64.40 7.37
N ALA A 222 103.82 65.06 8.26
CA ALA A 222 104.95 65.92 7.96
C ALA A 222 106.17 65.30 8.64
N ALA A 223 107.14 64.88 7.83
CA ALA A 223 108.59 64.97 8.02
C ALA A 223 109.26 64.38 6.76
#